data_AF-A0A966BNA7-F1
#
_entry.id   AF-A0A966BNA7-F1
#
_cell.length_a   1.000
_cell.length_b   1.000
_cell.length_c   1.000
_cell.angle_alpha   90.00
_cell.angle_beta   90.00
_cell.angle_gamma   90.00
#
_symmetry.space_group_name_H-M   'P 1'
#
loop_
_entity.id
_entity.type
_entity.pdbx_description
1 polymer ?
#
loop_
_entity_poly.entity_id
_entity_poly.type
_entity_poly.pdbx_seq_one_letter_code
_entity_poly.pdbx_strand_id
1 'polypeptide(L)'
;TDCSAIPLNAPTMNLGFLDGGTPAHEFGHAIGLAHEHQNPAGGIQWNEQVVIREMAKSPNFWDEQKTRHNILDKYRADQLKGTAFDPESIMLYFFPDSWTLNGIGTMQNDILSRMDKEFIAGARMYPKAGVPVSAATELKINARLRTQAAIGMVGEEDLFRFAAKVDGRYLIDTRGPTDVVMKVFGPNSETTLIAEDDDSGIGTNARIVTDLIAGDYFVQVRHYNRANGMGNYSVKVRKI
;
A
#
# COMPACT_ATOMS: atom_id res chain seq x y z
N THR A 1 -8.31 -10.26 11.48
CA THR A 1 -8.63 -10.94 12.75
C THR A 1 -8.69 -9.91 13.84
N ASP A 2 -9.78 -9.82 14.60
CA ASP A 2 -9.85 -8.89 15.74
C ASP A 2 -9.24 -9.56 16.98
N CYS A 3 -8.02 -9.15 17.33
CA CYS A 3 -7.30 -9.66 18.50
C CYS A 3 -7.70 -8.97 19.80
N SER A 4 -8.50 -7.90 19.75
CA SER A 4 -8.86 -7.10 20.94
C SER A 4 -9.77 -7.86 21.92
N ALA A 5 -10.48 -8.87 21.43
CA ALA A 5 -11.36 -9.72 22.22
C ALA A 5 -10.66 -10.96 22.81
N ILE A 6 -9.38 -11.20 22.50
CA ILE A 6 -8.63 -12.36 22.97
C ILE A 6 -7.97 -12.03 24.34
N PRO A 7 -8.05 -12.93 25.34
CA PRO A 7 -7.40 -12.69 26.63
C PRO A 7 -5.89 -12.46 26.51
N LEU A 8 -5.34 -11.58 27.34
CA LEU A 8 -3.91 -11.20 27.32
C LEU A 8 -2.95 -12.39 27.46
N ASN A 9 -3.39 -13.49 28.06
CA ASN A 9 -2.62 -14.70 28.27
C ASN A 9 -2.89 -15.80 27.22
N ALA A 10 -3.65 -15.51 26.16
CA ALA A 10 -3.96 -16.45 25.09
C ALA A 10 -3.23 -16.05 23.78
N PRO A 11 -2.79 -17.03 22.97
CA PRO A 11 -2.20 -16.75 21.68
C PRO A 11 -3.26 -16.22 20.70
N THR A 12 -2.91 -15.20 19.92
CA THR A 12 -3.74 -14.67 18.82
C THR A 12 -3.30 -15.20 17.45
N MET A 13 -2.20 -15.95 17.43
CA MET A 13 -1.59 -16.58 16.26
C MET A 13 -0.85 -17.83 16.71
N ASN A 14 -0.85 -18.87 15.88
CA ASN A 14 -0.11 -20.10 16.12
C ASN A 14 0.68 -20.50 14.87
N LEU A 15 2.00 -20.52 14.97
CA LEU A 15 2.88 -21.01 13.91
C LEU A 15 3.14 -22.50 14.13
N GLY A 16 2.27 -23.35 13.57
CA GLY A 16 2.41 -24.81 13.67
C GLY A 16 3.60 -25.36 12.89
N PHE A 17 4.04 -24.62 11.86
CA PHE A 17 5.15 -24.95 10.98
C PHE A 17 5.88 -23.64 10.62
N LEU A 18 7.22 -23.67 10.54
CA LEU A 18 8.08 -22.49 10.39
C LEU A 18 8.85 -22.46 9.06
N ASP A 19 8.43 -23.26 8.10
CA ASP A 19 9.04 -23.41 6.79
C ASP A 19 8.40 -22.49 5.74
N GLY A 20 9.22 -22.12 4.74
CA GLY A 20 8.81 -21.39 3.54
C GLY A 20 8.14 -20.04 3.82
N GLY A 21 7.07 -19.78 3.06
CA GLY A 21 6.25 -18.56 3.16
C GLY A 21 5.34 -18.46 4.39
N THR A 22 5.20 -19.53 5.19
CA THR A 22 4.22 -19.60 6.30
C THR A 22 4.34 -18.44 7.29
N PRO A 23 5.54 -18.06 7.78
CA PRO A 23 5.66 -16.91 8.68
C PRO A 23 5.22 -15.60 8.01
N ALA A 24 5.56 -15.38 6.73
CA ALA A 24 5.18 -14.15 6.04
C ALA A 24 3.66 -14.07 5.82
N HIS A 25 3.01 -15.20 5.53
CA HIS A 25 1.56 -15.31 5.40
C HIS A 25 0.84 -14.96 6.71
N GLU A 26 1.24 -15.59 7.81
CA GLU A 26 0.61 -15.38 9.12
C GLU A 26 0.83 -13.95 9.64
N PHE A 27 2.02 -13.40 9.45
CA PHE A 27 2.27 -11.98 9.76
C PHE A 27 1.50 -11.04 8.82
N GLY A 28 1.20 -11.47 7.58
CA GLY A 28 0.25 -10.80 6.69
C GLY A 28 -1.12 -10.62 7.33
N HIS A 29 -1.67 -11.67 7.95
CA HIS A 29 -2.92 -11.57 8.71
C HIS A 29 -2.81 -10.64 9.93
N ALA A 30 -1.68 -10.66 10.63
CA ALA A 30 -1.45 -9.75 11.76
C ALA A 30 -1.46 -8.28 11.34
N ILE A 31 -1.03 -7.99 10.11
CA ILE A 31 -1.10 -6.67 9.48
C ILE A 31 -2.34 -6.51 8.59
N GLY A 32 -3.41 -7.26 8.86
CA GLY A 32 -4.73 -7.02 8.27
C GLY A 32 -4.88 -7.43 6.80
N LEU A 33 -3.95 -8.20 6.24
CA LEU A 33 -4.14 -8.82 4.93
C LEU A 33 -5.10 -10.00 5.02
N ALA A 34 -5.96 -10.10 4.01
CA ALA A 34 -6.90 -11.19 3.84
C ALA A 34 -6.40 -12.17 2.78
N HIS A 35 -7.02 -13.34 2.69
CA HIS A 35 -6.66 -14.34 1.68
C HIS A 35 -6.93 -13.86 0.24
N GLU A 36 -5.94 -14.05 -0.63
CA GLU A 36 -5.99 -13.57 -2.01
C GLU A 36 -7.01 -14.36 -2.86
N HIS A 37 -7.26 -15.65 -2.55
CA HIS A 37 -8.29 -16.43 -3.23
C HIS A 37 -9.72 -15.90 -3.00
N GLN A 38 -9.91 -15.08 -1.97
CA GLN A 38 -11.19 -14.41 -1.66
C GLN A 38 -11.25 -12.96 -2.21
N ASN A 39 -10.27 -12.53 -3.02
CA ASN A 39 -10.28 -11.22 -3.67
C ASN A 39 -11.51 -11.08 -4.61
N PRO A 40 -12.35 -10.03 -4.48
CA PRO A 40 -13.52 -9.82 -5.33
C PRO A 40 -13.17 -9.35 -6.75
N ALA A 41 -11.96 -8.86 -7.00
CA ALA A 41 -11.48 -8.38 -8.29
C ALA A 41 -10.89 -9.53 -9.14
N GLY A 42 -11.64 -10.62 -9.29
CA GLY A 42 -11.30 -11.77 -10.14
C GLY A 42 -10.79 -13.00 -9.35
N GLY A 43 -9.81 -13.70 -9.93
CA GLY A 43 -9.16 -14.87 -9.33
C GLY A 43 -9.63 -16.22 -9.87
N ILE A 44 -9.77 -17.18 -8.96
CA ILE A 44 -9.92 -18.60 -9.28
C ILE A 44 -11.32 -18.90 -9.84
N GLN A 45 -11.37 -19.64 -10.95
CA GLN A 45 -12.61 -20.16 -11.52
C GLN A 45 -12.97 -21.48 -10.85
N TRP A 46 -13.57 -21.41 -9.68
CA TRP A 46 -13.85 -22.59 -8.86
C TRP A 46 -14.79 -23.59 -9.52
N ASN A 47 -14.44 -24.87 -9.45
CA ASN A 47 -15.42 -25.94 -9.51
C ASN A 47 -15.92 -26.19 -8.08
N GLU A 48 -16.90 -25.40 -7.64
CA GLU A 48 -17.35 -25.38 -6.23
C GLU A 48 -17.74 -26.77 -5.70
N GLN A 49 -18.37 -27.60 -6.54
CA GLN A 49 -18.77 -28.97 -6.15
C GLN A 49 -17.55 -29.84 -5.82
N VAL A 50 -16.46 -29.70 -6.59
CA VAL A 50 -15.20 -30.40 -6.29
C VAL A 50 -14.63 -29.86 -4.98
N VAL A 51 -14.55 -28.54 -4.80
CA VAL A 51 -14.00 -27.94 -3.57
C VAL A 51 -14.76 -28.40 -2.34
N ILE A 52 -16.10 -28.31 -2.35
CA ILE A 52 -16.97 -28.76 -1.24
C ILE A 52 -16.76 -30.25 -0.94
N ARG A 53 -16.70 -31.09 -1.98
CA ARG A 53 -16.49 -32.54 -1.82
C ARG A 53 -15.11 -32.87 -1.25
N GLU A 54 -14.07 -32.20 -1.69
CA GLU A 54 -12.70 -32.47 -1.21
C GLU A 54 -12.52 -31.97 0.23
N MET A 55 -13.09 -30.82 0.60
CA MET A 55 -13.00 -30.28 1.97
C MET A 55 -13.83 -31.06 3.00
N ALA A 56 -14.84 -31.81 2.57
CA ALA A 56 -15.58 -32.74 3.42
C ALA A 56 -14.77 -33.99 3.83
N LYS A 57 -13.61 -34.24 3.20
CA LYS A 57 -12.74 -35.38 3.52
C LYS A 57 -11.72 -35.03 4.61
N SER A 58 -11.04 -36.07 5.10
CA SER A 58 -9.87 -35.93 5.97
C SER A 58 -8.78 -35.08 5.30
N PRO A 59 -8.07 -34.22 6.06
CA PRO A 59 -8.14 -34.02 7.51
C PRO A 59 -9.16 -32.95 7.96
N ASN A 60 -9.83 -32.27 7.02
CA ASN A 60 -10.63 -31.08 7.31
C ASN A 60 -12.02 -31.40 7.86
N PHE A 61 -12.73 -32.31 7.21
CA PHE A 61 -14.13 -32.67 7.54
C PHE A 61 -15.06 -31.45 7.63
N TRP A 62 -14.90 -30.49 6.72
CA TRP A 62 -15.73 -29.28 6.71
C TRP A 62 -17.07 -29.55 6.05
N ASP A 63 -18.13 -28.96 6.62
CA ASP A 63 -19.40 -28.85 5.93
C ASP A 63 -19.33 -27.82 4.78
N GLU A 64 -20.40 -27.74 3.99
CA GLU A 64 -20.47 -26.81 2.86
C GLU A 64 -20.38 -25.35 3.32
N GLN A 65 -21.05 -24.99 4.42
CA GLN A 65 -21.06 -23.62 4.92
C GLN A 65 -19.65 -23.16 5.29
N LYS A 66 -18.90 -24.01 5.99
CA LYS A 66 -17.52 -23.73 6.39
C LYS A 66 -16.60 -23.69 5.18
N THR A 67 -16.79 -24.58 4.20
CA THR A 67 -16.03 -24.53 2.93
C THR A 67 -16.27 -23.24 2.16
N ARG A 68 -17.53 -22.81 2.06
CA ARG A 68 -17.89 -21.55 1.42
C ARG A 68 -17.23 -20.38 2.09
N HIS A 69 -17.41 -20.26 3.40
CA HIS A 69 -16.85 -19.16 4.18
C HIS A 69 -15.32 -19.04 4.08
N ASN A 70 -14.60 -20.16 4.12
CA ASN A 70 -13.12 -20.14 4.18
C ASN A 70 -12.43 -20.15 2.79
N ILE A 71 -13.12 -20.61 1.74
CA ILE A 71 -12.51 -20.79 0.41
C ILE A 71 -13.28 -20.07 -0.70
N LEU A 72 -14.59 -20.29 -0.80
CA LEU A 72 -15.33 -19.89 -2.00
C LEU A 72 -15.83 -18.45 -1.95
N ASP A 73 -16.28 -18.01 -0.78
CA ASP A 73 -16.90 -16.70 -0.60
C ASP A 73 -15.85 -15.61 -0.78
N LYS A 74 -16.17 -14.63 -1.63
CA LYS A 74 -15.35 -13.43 -1.82
C LYS A 74 -15.68 -12.40 -0.76
N TYR A 75 -14.69 -11.62 -0.35
CA TYR A 75 -14.95 -10.44 0.48
C TYR A 75 -15.75 -9.40 -0.31
N ARG A 76 -16.55 -8.59 0.38
CA ARG A 76 -17.26 -7.49 -0.27
C ARG A 76 -16.28 -6.37 -0.61
N ALA A 77 -16.35 -5.85 -1.83
CA ALA A 77 -15.46 -4.80 -2.31
C ALA A 77 -15.51 -3.50 -1.48
N ASP A 78 -16.62 -3.22 -0.79
CA ASP A 78 -16.77 -2.05 0.08
C ASP A 78 -16.16 -2.24 1.48
N GLN A 79 -15.83 -3.48 1.86
CA GLN A 79 -15.23 -3.83 3.15
C GLN A 79 -13.70 -3.88 3.09
N LEU A 80 -13.09 -3.80 1.91
CA LEU A 80 -11.65 -3.93 1.74
C LEU A 80 -11.04 -2.80 0.91
N LYS A 81 -9.81 -2.45 1.25
CA LYS A 81 -8.87 -1.86 0.31
C LYS A 81 -8.15 -3.03 -0.33
N GLY A 82 -8.16 -3.12 -1.65
CA GLY A 82 -7.60 -4.28 -2.35
C GLY A 82 -7.05 -3.92 -3.72
N THR A 83 -6.31 -4.86 -4.29
CA THR A 83 -5.71 -4.80 -5.62
C THR A 83 -6.48 -5.71 -6.58
N ALA A 84 -6.05 -5.75 -7.84
CA ALA A 84 -6.41 -6.87 -8.72
C ALA A 84 -5.84 -8.19 -8.16
N PHE A 85 -6.44 -9.32 -8.55
CA PHE A 85 -5.97 -10.64 -8.13
C PHE A 85 -4.50 -10.87 -8.47
N ASP A 86 -3.71 -11.27 -7.48
CA ASP A 86 -2.28 -11.57 -7.63
C ASP A 86 -1.98 -13.08 -7.43
N PRO A 87 -1.68 -13.84 -8.51
CA PRO A 87 -1.34 -15.26 -8.41
C PRO A 87 -0.03 -15.52 -7.66
N GLU A 88 0.83 -14.52 -7.49
CA GLU A 88 2.13 -14.64 -6.80
C GLU A 88 2.06 -14.17 -5.34
N SER A 89 0.90 -13.70 -4.85
CA SER A 89 0.78 -13.16 -3.49
C SER A 89 1.12 -14.22 -2.44
N ILE A 90 1.85 -13.79 -1.41
CA ILE A 90 2.09 -14.60 -0.21
C ILE A 90 0.78 -14.99 0.49
N MET A 91 -0.29 -14.23 0.27
CA MET A 91 -1.62 -14.46 0.86
C MET A 91 -2.49 -15.44 0.06
N LEU A 92 -1.96 -16.00 -1.03
CA LEU A 92 -2.66 -16.99 -1.85
C LEU A 92 -2.35 -18.41 -1.40
N TYR A 93 -3.39 -19.17 -1.08
CA TYR A 93 -3.26 -20.60 -0.80
C TYR A 93 -3.01 -21.42 -2.06
N PHE A 94 -2.32 -22.55 -1.89
CA PHE A 94 -2.20 -23.58 -2.92
C PHE A 94 -3.53 -24.31 -3.12
N PHE A 95 -3.96 -24.41 -4.38
CA PHE A 95 -5.12 -25.16 -4.81
C PHE A 95 -4.79 -25.88 -6.14
N PRO A 96 -5.04 -27.19 -6.24
CA PRO A 96 -4.72 -27.93 -7.46
C PRO A 96 -5.65 -27.53 -8.61
N ASP A 97 -5.15 -27.65 -9.84
CA ASP A 97 -5.89 -27.37 -11.08
C ASP A 97 -7.22 -28.12 -11.19
N SER A 98 -7.28 -29.35 -10.68
CA SER A 98 -8.47 -30.21 -10.63
C SER A 98 -9.64 -29.62 -9.85
N TRP A 99 -9.42 -28.58 -9.04
CA TRP A 99 -10.46 -27.86 -8.30
C TRP A 99 -11.06 -26.69 -9.09
N THR A 100 -10.58 -26.46 -10.32
CA THR A 100 -10.95 -25.30 -11.13
C THR A 100 -11.62 -25.72 -12.43
N LEU A 101 -12.45 -24.85 -13.00
CA LEU A 101 -13.17 -25.09 -14.26
C LEU A 101 -12.27 -24.95 -15.49
N ASN A 102 -11.19 -24.17 -15.37
CA ASN A 102 -10.27 -23.85 -16.46
C ASN A 102 -8.96 -24.65 -16.40
N GLY A 103 -8.79 -25.54 -15.42
CA GLY A 103 -7.57 -26.33 -15.26
C GLY A 103 -6.35 -25.51 -14.85
N ILE A 104 -6.55 -24.37 -14.19
CA ILE A 104 -5.48 -23.49 -13.71
C ILE A 104 -5.52 -23.48 -12.18
N GLY A 105 -4.61 -24.22 -11.55
CA GLY A 105 -4.39 -24.19 -10.11
C GLY A 105 -3.55 -23.00 -9.67
N THR A 106 -3.30 -22.90 -8.37
CA THR A 106 -2.34 -21.95 -7.78
C THR A 106 -1.09 -22.71 -7.33
N MET A 107 -0.07 -21.96 -6.92
CA MET A 107 1.19 -22.52 -6.42
C MET A 107 1.45 -22.06 -4.99
N GLN A 108 2.36 -22.75 -4.31
CA GLN A 108 2.88 -22.28 -3.03
C GLN A 108 3.84 -21.13 -3.27
N ASN A 109 3.54 -19.97 -2.68
CA ASN A 109 4.36 -18.77 -2.76
C ASN A 109 5.18 -18.65 -1.46
N ASP A 110 6.51 -18.63 -1.56
CA ASP A 110 7.40 -18.57 -0.40
C ASP A 110 7.98 -17.17 -0.14
N ILE A 111 7.76 -16.24 -1.06
CA ILE A 111 8.27 -14.87 -0.98
C ILE A 111 7.16 -13.87 -1.26
N LEU A 112 7.28 -12.69 -0.66
CA LEU A 112 6.41 -11.55 -0.95
C LEU A 112 6.51 -11.17 -2.44
N SER A 113 5.36 -11.13 -3.11
CA SER A 113 5.25 -10.68 -4.49
C SER A 113 5.62 -9.19 -4.61
N ARG A 114 5.77 -8.71 -5.85
CA ARG A 114 5.92 -7.27 -6.09
C ARG A 114 4.69 -6.50 -5.60
N MET A 115 3.49 -7.05 -5.84
CA MET A 115 2.23 -6.40 -5.47
C MET A 115 2.01 -6.40 -3.95
N ASP A 116 2.38 -7.47 -3.24
CA ASP A 116 2.35 -7.52 -1.77
C ASP A 116 3.15 -6.35 -1.17
N LYS A 117 4.39 -6.16 -1.65
CA LYS A 117 5.29 -5.10 -1.20
C LYS A 117 4.75 -3.71 -1.51
N GLU A 118 4.25 -3.49 -2.73
CA GLU A 118 3.69 -2.21 -3.15
C GLU A 118 2.42 -1.86 -2.38
N PHE A 119 1.53 -2.84 -2.18
CA PHE A 119 0.27 -2.66 -1.47
C PHE A 119 0.51 -2.35 0.00
N ILE A 120 1.35 -3.13 0.69
CA ILE A 120 1.60 -2.94 2.12
C ILE A 120 2.44 -1.68 2.40
N ALA A 121 3.37 -1.32 1.51
CA ALA A 121 4.12 -0.07 1.61
C ALA A 121 3.29 1.16 1.26
N GLY A 122 2.06 0.98 0.75
CA GLY A 122 1.15 2.08 0.44
C GLY A 122 0.72 2.81 1.71
N ALA A 123 0.80 4.14 1.70
CA ALA A 123 0.36 4.99 2.81
C ALA A 123 -1.13 4.83 3.21
N ARG A 124 -1.94 4.18 2.36
CA ARG A 124 -3.32 3.80 2.67
C ARG A 124 -3.43 2.60 3.62
N MET A 125 -2.43 1.73 3.66
CA MET A 125 -2.41 0.49 4.46
C MET A 125 -1.57 0.66 5.70
N TYR A 126 -0.28 0.92 5.50
CA TYR A 126 0.67 1.22 6.56
C TYR A 126 1.38 2.49 6.16
N PRO A 127 0.85 3.67 6.56
CA PRO A 127 1.73 4.81 6.60
C PRO A 127 2.92 4.39 7.45
N LYS A 128 4.11 4.32 6.84
CA LYS A 128 5.35 4.38 7.62
C LYS A 128 5.08 5.53 8.56
N ALA A 129 5.15 5.29 9.88
CA ALA A 129 5.20 6.39 10.83
C ALA A 129 6.09 7.41 10.16
N GLY A 130 5.48 8.53 9.78
CA GLY A 130 6.14 9.46 8.88
C GLY A 130 7.51 9.73 9.49
N VAL A 131 8.44 10.25 8.71
CA VAL A 131 9.31 11.26 9.30
C VAL A 131 8.41 12.06 10.24
N PRO A 132 8.54 11.94 11.58
CA PRO A 132 7.50 12.43 12.47
C PRO A 132 7.30 13.89 12.12
N VAL A 133 6.10 14.47 12.28
CA VAL A 133 5.86 15.88 11.94
C VAL A 133 6.93 16.84 12.53
N SER A 134 7.72 16.38 13.53
CA SER A 134 8.94 17.01 14.04
C SER A 134 10.14 17.13 13.07
N ALA A 135 10.21 16.35 11.99
CA ALA A 135 11.31 16.36 11.01
C ALA A 135 10.87 16.79 9.60
N ALA A 136 9.56 17.01 9.36
CA ALA A 136 9.10 17.63 8.13
C ALA A 136 9.58 19.08 8.05
N THR A 137 10.27 19.43 6.96
CA THR A 137 10.78 20.80 6.75
C THR A 137 9.63 21.74 6.39
N GLU A 138 9.50 22.86 7.11
CA GLU A 138 8.44 23.83 6.85
C GLU A 138 8.69 24.63 5.55
N LEU A 139 7.68 24.66 4.68
CA LEU A 139 7.65 25.50 3.49
C LEU A 139 6.78 26.73 3.73
N LYS A 140 7.40 27.90 3.61
CA LYS A 140 6.68 29.17 3.62
C LYS A 140 6.02 29.42 2.26
N ILE A 141 4.70 29.51 2.25
CA ILE A 141 3.94 29.86 1.04
C ILE A 141 4.42 31.23 0.54
N ASN A 142 4.67 31.34 -0.77
CA ASN A 142 5.18 32.55 -1.44
C ASN A 142 6.54 33.04 -0.90
N ALA A 143 7.37 32.16 -0.33
CA ALA A 143 8.74 32.51 0.03
C ALA A 143 9.51 33.12 -1.16
N ARG A 144 10.40 34.09 -0.91
CA ARG A 144 11.25 34.68 -1.96
C ARG A 144 12.16 33.61 -2.58
N LEU A 145 12.86 32.85 -1.73
CA LEU A 145 13.77 31.79 -2.10
C LEU A 145 13.07 30.42 -2.12
N ARG A 146 13.64 29.47 -2.87
CA ARG A 146 13.23 28.05 -2.83
C ARG A 146 13.94 27.37 -1.66
N THR A 147 13.30 26.38 -1.06
CA THR A 147 13.94 25.53 -0.05
C THR A 147 14.85 24.53 -0.75
N GLN A 148 16.14 24.54 -0.42
CA GLN A 148 17.11 23.58 -0.96
C GLN A 148 17.02 22.26 -0.18
N ALA A 149 17.15 21.14 -0.88
CA ALA A 149 17.07 19.79 -0.33
C ALA A 149 17.89 18.80 -1.16
N ALA A 150 18.06 17.58 -0.65
CA ALA A 150 18.77 16.52 -1.34
C ALA A 150 18.24 15.16 -0.90
N ILE A 151 18.04 14.26 -1.87
CA ILE A 151 17.91 12.83 -1.61
C ILE A 151 19.34 12.33 -1.33
N GLY A 152 19.72 12.30 -0.05
CA GLY A 152 21.05 11.96 0.44
C GLY A 152 21.30 10.46 0.59
N MET A 153 20.24 9.64 0.64
CA MET A 153 20.33 8.18 0.66
C MET A 153 19.41 7.53 -0.37
N VAL A 154 19.82 6.38 -0.89
CA VAL A 154 19.00 5.58 -1.80
C VAL A 154 17.70 5.16 -1.12
N GLY A 155 16.57 5.44 -1.78
CA GLY A 155 15.24 5.12 -1.26
C GLY A 155 14.73 6.08 -0.18
N GLU A 156 15.46 7.17 0.09
CA GLU A 156 14.99 8.26 0.95
C GLU A 156 13.81 9.00 0.34
N GLU A 157 12.91 9.44 1.20
CA GLU A 157 11.81 10.34 0.88
C GLU A 157 11.89 11.54 1.82
N ASP A 158 12.07 12.72 1.24
CA ASP A 158 12.05 13.98 1.98
C ASP A 158 10.61 14.38 2.25
N LEU A 159 10.34 14.81 3.49
CA LEU A 159 9.03 15.28 3.91
C LEU A 159 9.06 16.78 4.21
N PHE A 160 8.10 17.50 3.66
CA PHE A 160 7.86 18.91 3.91
C PHE A 160 6.43 19.15 4.38
N ARG A 161 6.19 20.30 5.01
CA ARG A 161 4.85 20.72 5.42
C ARG A 161 4.59 22.19 5.14
N PHE A 162 3.34 22.57 4.87
CA PHE A 162 2.90 23.96 4.81
C PHE A 162 1.44 24.11 5.26
N ALA A 163 1.10 25.28 5.79
CA ALA A 163 -0.25 25.60 6.22
C ALA A 163 -0.93 26.55 5.20
N ALA A 164 -1.94 26.06 4.48
CA ALA A 164 -2.80 26.92 3.66
C ALA A 164 -3.77 27.65 4.59
N LYS A 165 -3.63 28.98 4.71
CA LYS A 165 -4.47 29.78 5.62
C LYS A 165 -5.85 30.13 5.05
N VAL A 166 -6.02 29.99 3.75
CA VAL A 166 -7.21 30.37 3.00
C VAL A 166 -7.42 29.40 1.87
N ASP A 167 -8.65 29.24 1.44
CA ASP A 167 -8.97 28.45 0.25
C ASP A 167 -8.37 29.11 -1.00
N GLY A 168 -8.02 28.29 -1.98
CA GLY A 168 -7.64 28.74 -3.30
C GLY A 168 -6.72 27.79 -4.02
N ARG A 169 -6.15 28.28 -5.12
CA ARG A 169 -5.30 27.48 -5.99
C ARG A 169 -3.84 27.60 -5.58
N TYR A 170 -3.18 26.46 -5.47
CA TYR A 170 -1.79 26.36 -5.05
C TYR A 170 -0.95 25.66 -6.11
N LEU A 171 0.29 26.12 -6.23
CA LEU A 171 1.32 25.55 -7.09
C LEU A 171 2.47 25.08 -6.20
N ILE A 172 2.73 23.79 -6.23
CA ILE A 172 3.89 23.16 -5.61
C ILE A 172 4.78 22.67 -6.75
N ASP A 173 6.05 23.07 -6.77
CA ASP A 173 6.98 22.66 -7.82
C ASP A 173 8.38 22.36 -7.28
N THR A 174 9.07 21.41 -7.91
CA THR A 174 10.49 21.15 -7.71
C THR A 174 11.34 21.73 -8.84
N ARG A 175 12.63 21.95 -8.57
CA ARG A 175 13.66 22.32 -9.56
C ARG A 175 14.99 21.74 -9.15
N GLY A 176 15.78 21.32 -10.12
CA GLY A 176 17.15 20.84 -9.92
C GLY A 176 17.55 19.87 -11.02
N PRO A 177 18.77 19.33 -10.95
CA PRO A 177 19.25 18.30 -11.88
C PRO A 177 18.68 16.90 -11.59
N THR A 178 18.06 16.70 -10.42
CA THR A 178 17.57 15.40 -9.97
C THR A 178 16.16 15.15 -10.47
N ASP A 179 15.94 13.96 -11.01
CA ASP A 179 14.63 13.45 -11.41
C ASP A 179 13.84 13.00 -10.17
N VAL A 180 12.75 13.71 -9.87
CA VAL A 180 12.01 13.56 -8.61
C VAL A 180 10.52 13.36 -8.84
N VAL A 181 9.93 12.49 -8.02
CA VAL A 181 8.48 12.32 -7.94
C VAL A 181 8.00 13.00 -6.67
N MET A 182 6.92 13.78 -6.78
CA MET A 182 6.34 14.54 -5.69
C MET A 182 4.89 14.13 -5.44
N LYS A 183 4.52 14.00 -4.16
CA LYS A 183 3.15 13.77 -3.70
C LYS A 183 2.73 14.88 -2.74
N VAL A 184 1.45 15.27 -2.80
CA VAL A 184 0.83 16.20 -1.86
C VAL A 184 -0.27 15.49 -1.10
N PHE A 185 -0.26 15.61 0.22
CA PHE A 185 -1.24 15.03 1.14
C PHE A 185 -1.94 16.11 1.97
N GLY A 186 -3.19 15.84 2.37
CA GLY A 186 -3.96 16.68 3.28
C GLY A 186 -5.45 16.76 2.91
N PRO A 187 -6.16 17.78 3.44
CA PRO A 187 -5.74 18.61 4.58
C PRO A 187 -5.66 17.78 5.88
N ASN A 188 -4.81 18.21 6.81
CA ASN A 188 -4.65 17.66 8.17
C ASN A 188 -4.41 16.15 8.25
N SER A 189 -3.88 15.57 7.17
CA SER A 189 -3.61 14.14 7.02
C SER A 189 -2.32 13.97 6.24
N GLU A 190 -1.38 13.22 6.81
CA GLU A 190 -0.10 12.87 6.16
C GLU A 190 -0.26 11.82 5.05
N THR A 191 -1.44 11.23 4.92
CA THR A 191 -1.65 10.01 4.10
C THR A 191 -2.78 10.15 3.09
N THR A 192 -3.65 11.15 3.25
CA THR A 192 -4.72 11.46 2.30
C THR A 192 -4.10 12.10 1.06
N LEU A 193 -3.80 11.28 0.04
CA LEU A 193 -3.21 11.76 -1.21
C LEU A 193 -4.18 12.66 -1.97
N ILE A 194 -3.72 13.87 -2.30
CA ILE A 194 -4.44 14.85 -3.13
C ILE A 194 -3.98 14.74 -4.57
N ALA A 195 -2.66 14.73 -4.78
CA ALA A 195 -2.06 14.75 -6.11
C ALA A 195 -0.65 14.17 -6.07
N GLU A 196 -0.22 13.65 -7.21
CA GLU A 196 1.13 13.13 -7.47
C GLU A 196 1.55 13.57 -8.87
N ASP A 197 2.83 13.90 -9.03
CA ASP A 197 3.43 14.29 -10.30
C ASP A 197 4.93 14.00 -10.31
N ASP A 198 5.49 13.73 -11.48
CA ASP A 198 6.91 13.44 -11.71
C ASP A 198 7.58 14.39 -12.72
N ASP A 199 6.94 14.73 -13.84
CA ASP A 199 7.62 15.44 -14.94
C ASP A 199 6.87 16.66 -15.51
N SER A 200 5.76 17.10 -14.91
CA SER A 200 4.98 18.25 -15.43
C SER A 200 5.65 19.63 -15.22
N GLY A 201 6.83 19.67 -14.61
CA GLY A 201 7.61 20.89 -14.33
C GLY A 201 8.68 21.19 -15.38
N ILE A 202 9.81 21.76 -14.93
CA ILE A 202 10.94 22.09 -15.84
C ILE A 202 11.90 20.90 -15.87
N GLY A 203 12.08 20.31 -17.05
CA GLY A 203 12.89 19.10 -17.19
C GLY A 203 12.20 17.92 -16.51
N THR A 204 12.92 17.16 -15.71
CA THR A 204 12.43 15.98 -14.97
C THR A 204 11.93 16.32 -13.57
N ASN A 205 11.35 17.51 -13.39
CA ASN A 205 10.91 17.97 -12.07
C ASN A 205 9.39 17.99 -12.00
N ALA A 206 8.85 17.60 -10.85
CA ALA A 206 7.43 17.61 -10.59
C ALA A 206 6.82 19.01 -10.43
N ARG A 207 5.57 19.16 -10.87
CA ARG A 207 4.74 20.36 -10.76
C ARG A 207 3.27 19.99 -10.53
N ILE A 208 2.78 20.29 -9.32
CA ILE A 208 1.38 20.08 -8.93
C ILE A 208 0.67 21.43 -8.84
N VAL A 209 -0.46 21.55 -9.54
CA VAL A 209 -1.39 22.69 -9.42
C VAL A 209 -2.76 22.17 -9.00
N THR A 210 -3.21 22.52 -7.79
CA THR A 210 -4.46 22.00 -7.23
C THR A 210 -5.18 23.06 -6.40
N ASP A 211 -6.50 22.95 -6.31
CA ASP A 211 -7.31 23.73 -5.37
C ASP A 211 -7.23 23.09 -3.98
N LEU A 212 -6.90 23.90 -2.98
CA LEU A 212 -6.75 23.49 -1.58
C LEU A 212 -7.68 24.35 -0.71
N ILE A 213 -8.27 23.73 0.30
CA ILE A 213 -8.96 24.44 1.38
C ILE A 213 -7.99 24.81 2.51
N ALA A 214 -8.40 25.69 3.42
CA ALA A 214 -7.59 25.99 4.60
C ALA A 214 -7.29 24.72 5.43
N GLY A 215 -6.02 24.54 5.79
CA GLY A 215 -5.55 23.36 6.52
C GLY A 215 -4.05 23.12 6.38
N ASP A 216 -3.56 22.09 7.05
CA ASP A 216 -2.17 21.65 6.98
C ASP A 216 -1.97 20.61 5.87
N TYR A 217 -0.88 20.76 5.11
CA TYR A 217 -0.55 19.91 3.97
C TYR A 217 0.87 19.41 4.05
N PHE A 218 1.11 18.23 3.49
CA PHE A 218 2.39 17.57 3.47
C PHE A 218 2.83 17.34 2.03
N VAL A 219 4.11 17.56 1.76
CA VAL A 219 4.72 17.32 0.45
C VAL A 219 5.81 16.28 0.65
N GLN A 220 5.68 15.14 -0.02
CA GLN A 220 6.70 14.11 -0.06
C GLN A 220 7.43 14.19 -1.39
N VAL A 221 8.77 14.20 -1.35
CA VAL A 221 9.61 14.18 -2.55
C VAL A 221 10.57 13.02 -2.45
N ARG A 222 10.69 12.25 -3.53
CA ARG A 222 11.63 11.13 -3.64
C ARG A 222 12.30 11.15 -4.99
N HIS A 223 13.43 10.45 -5.12
CA HIS A 223 14.00 10.20 -6.42
C HIS A 223 13.07 9.31 -7.28
N TYR A 224 13.03 9.55 -8.60
CA TYR A 224 12.28 8.72 -9.56
C TYR A 224 12.75 7.26 -9.50
N ASN A 225 14.05 7.05 -9.73
CA ASN A 225 14.71 5.76 -9.54
C ASN A 225 14.97 5.45 -8.05
N ARG A 226 14.21 4.49 -7.50
CA ARG A 226 14.31 4.06 -6.09
C ARG A 226 15.49 3.15 -5.78
N ALA A 227 16.10 2.53 -6.80
CA ALA A 227 17.11 1.49 -6.59
C ALA A 227 18.51 2.04 -6.31
N ASN A 228 18.83 3.24 -6.81
CA ASN A 228 20.15 3.85 -6.65
C ASN A 228 20.18 5.39 -6.78
N GLY A 229 19.02 6.03 -6.92
CA GLY A 229 18.94 7.47 -7.16
C GLY A 229 19.19 8.31 -5.92
N MET A 230 20.00 9.34 -6.07
CA MET A 230 20.33 10.36 -5.07
C MET A 230 20.59 11.68 -5.80
N GLY A 231 20.43 12.81 -5.12
CA GLY A 231 20.77 14.09 -5.74
C GLY A 231 20.08 15.30 -5.12
N ASN A 232 20.58 16.47 -5.51
CA ASN A 232 20.11 17.77 -5.02
C ASN A 232 18.89 18.27 -5.81
N TYR A 233 17.97 18.92 -5.12
CA TYR A 233 16.83 19.60 -5.73
C TYR A 233 16.36 20.76 -4.83
N SER A 234 15.31 21.46 -5.25
CA SER A 234 14.68 22.51 -4.46
C SER A 234 13.18 22.53 -4.64
N VAL A 235 12.44 22.79 -3.57
CA VAL A 235 10.97 22.80 -3.55
C VAL A 235 10.43 24.19 -3.22
N LYS A 236 9.27 24.53 -3.78
CA LYS A 236 8.57 25.79 -3.48
C LYS A 236 7.05 25.63 -3.54
N VAL A 237 6.36 26.32 -2.64
CA VAL A 237 4.89 26.43 -2.62
C VAL A 237 4.49 27.88 -2.90
N ARG A 238 3.50 28.07 -3.77
CA ARG A 238 2.91 29.36 -4.11
C ARG A 238 1.39 29.29 -4.08
N LYS A 239 0.75 30.35 -3.62
CA LYS A 239 -0.66 30.59 -3.91
C LYS A 239 -0.72 31.36 -5.24
N ILE A 240 -1.56 30.91 -6.17
CA ILE A 240 -1.71 31.51 -7.51
C ILE A 240 -3.13 32.02 -7.75
#